data_AF-A0A6B2DXA3-F1
#
_entry.id   AF-A0A6B2DXA3-F1
#
_cell.length_a   1.000
_cell.length_b   1.000
_cell.length_c   1.000
_cell.angle_alpha   90.00
_cell.angle_beta   90.00
_cell.angle_gamma   90.00
#
_symmetry.space_group_name_H-M   'P 1'
#
loop_
_entity.id
_entity.type
_entity.pdbx_description
1 polymer ?
#
loop_
_entity_poly.entity_id
_entity_poly.type
_entity_poly.pdbx_seq_one_letter_code
_entity_poly.pdbx_strand_id
1 'polypeptide(L)' 'MTHSRVALLCALGIDNFGSGLFLPLALVYVTQVVGVPLAMAGTAVTLGTVGGLVVPPLAGRLVDRVGPRTVVIGAQLL' A
#
# COMPACT_ATOMS: atom_id res chain seq x y z
N MET A 1 0.33 16.80 -23.64
CA MET A 1 0.95 16.65 -22.29
C MET A 1 -0.03 16.87 -21.14
N THR A 2 -1.10 17.66 -21.31
CA THR A 2 -2.14 17.89 -20.28
C THR A 2 -3.05 16.66 -20.04
N HIS A 3 -3.42 15.93 -21.10
CA HIS A 3 -4.28 14.74 -21.00
C HIS A 3 -3.67 13.64 -20.12
N SER A 4 -2.36 13.38 -20.25
CA SER A 4 -1.65 12.39 -19.45
C SER A 4 -1.54 12.77 -17.96
N ARG A 5 -1.44 14.06 -17.64
CA ARG A 5 -1.44 14.52 -16.23
C ARG A 5 -2.80 14.32 -15.58
N VAL A 6 -3.88 14.64 -16.28
CA VAL A 6 -5.24 14.43 -15.76
C VAL A 6 -5.47 12.94 -15.53
N ALA A 7 -5.08 12.08 -16.47
CA ALA A 7 -5.17 10.62 -16.30
C ALA A 7 -4.36 10.13 -15.08
N LEU A 8 -3.13 10.62 -14.90
CA LEU A 8 -2.30 10.29 -13.73
C LEU A 8 -2.93 10.77 -12.42
N LEU A 9 -3.44 11.99 -12.37
CA LEU A 9 -4.09 12.54 -11.17
C LEU A 9 -5.37 11.78 -10.83
N CYS A 10 -6.17 11.40 -11.82
CA CYS A 10 -7.35 10.56 -11.60
C CYS A 10 -6.96 9.18 -11.08
N ALA A 11 -5.96 8.53 -11.70
CA ALA A 11 -5.45 7.24 -11.22
C ALA A 11 -4.95 7.33 -9.78
N LEU A 12 -4.14 8.35 -9.46
CA LEU A 12 -3.61 8.58 -8.11
C LEU A 12 -4.73 8.90 -7.10
N GLY A 13 -5.77 9.62 -7.54
CA GLY A 13 -6.93 9.94 -6.71
C GLY A 13 -7.73 8.69 -6.36
N ILE A 14 -8.01 7.83 -7.34
CA ILE A 14 -8.71 6.56 -7.13
C ILE A 14 -7.90 5.65 -6.21
N ASP A 15 -6.60 5.55 -6.45
CA ASP A 15 -5.67 4.74 -5.65
C ASP A 15 -5.66 5.18 -4.19
N ASN A 16 -5.36 6.47 -3.93
CA ASN A 16 -5.35 7.00 -2.56
C ASN A 16 -6.70 6.93 -1.88
N PHE A 17 -7.80 7.10 -2.62
CA PHE A 17 -9.14 6.99 -2.05
C PHE A 17 -9.43 5.56 -1.60
N GLY A 18 -9.15 4.57 -2.46
CA GLY A 18 -9.33 3.16 -2.13
C GLY A 18 -8.43 2.73 -0.95
N SER A 19 -7.13 3.01 -1.05
CA SER A 19 -6.16 2.67 0.01
C SER A 19 -6.43 3.40 1.32
N GLY A 20 -6.87 4.66 1.26
CA GLY A 20 -7.22 5.47 2.43
C GLY A 20 -8.46 4.96 3.17
N LEU A 21 -9.45 4.42 2.44
CA LEU A 21 -10.64 3.80 3.04
C LEU A 21 -10.37 2.40 3.59
N PHE A 22 -9.41 1.67 3.02
CA PHE A 22 -9.14 0.29 3.41
C PHE A 22 -8.80 0.15 4.89
N LEU A 23 -7.84 0.94 5.39
CA LEU A 23 -7.36 0.82 6.76
C LEU A 23 -8.45 0.99 7.84
N PRO A 24 -9.27 2.07 7.85
CA PRO A 24 -10.32 2.23 8.85
C PRO A 24 -11.38 1.14 8.76
N LEU A 25 -11.79 0.75 7.55
CA LEU A 25 -12.80 -0.31 7.35
C LEU A 25 -12.26 -1.67 7.80
N ALA A 26 -11.02 -2.00 7.47
CA ALA A 26 -10.37 -3.22 7.89
C ALA A 26 -10.22 -3.28 9.43
N LEU A 27 -9.84 -2.19 10.07
CA LEU A 27 -9.76 -2.12 11.54
C LEU A 27 -11.11 -2.37 12.21
N VAL A 28 -12.18 -1.75 11.72
CA VAL A 28 -13.54 -2.00 12.23
C VAL A 28 -13.94 -3.45 12.00
N TYR A 29 -13.73 -4.00 10.81
CA TYR A 29 -14.05 -5.39 10.50
C TYR A 29 -13.29 -6.38 11.41
N VAL A 30 -11.98 -6.20 11.54
CA VAL A 30 -11.12 -7.09 12.33
C VAL A 30 -11.46 -7.02 13.82
N THR A 31 -11.81 -5.84 14.34
CA THR A 31 -12.15 -5.70 15.76
C THR A 31 -13.60 -6.06 16.09
N GLN A 32 -14.56 -5.73 15.22
CA GLN A 32 -15.99 -5.91 15.48
C GLN A 32 -16.55 -7.24 14.94
N VAL A 33 -16.04 -7.73 13.81
CA VAL A 33 -16.56 -8.94 13.15
C VAL A 33 -15.67 -10.15 13.45
N VAL A 34 -14.35 -10.00 13.29
CA VAL A 34 -13.40 -11.09 13.58
C VAL A 34 -13.13 -11.20 15.09
N GLY A 35 -13.33 -10.11 15.84
CA GLY A 35 -13.14 -10.07 17.30
C GLY A 35 -11.67 -10.00 17.74
N VAL A 36 -10.77 -9.55 16.86
CA VAL A 36 -9.36 -9.38 17.21
C VAL A 36 -9.20 -8.22 18.19
N PRO A 37 -8.41 -8.39 19.27
CA PRO A 37 -8.16 -7.31 20.22
C PRO A 37 -7.56 -6.07 19.55
N LEU A 38 -8.03 -4.88 19.96
CA LEU A 38 -7.57 -3.60 19.41
C LEU A 38 -6.05 -3.43 19.48
N ALA A 39 -5.42 -3.91 20.56
CA ALA A 39 -3.97 -3.88 20.71
C ALA A 39 -3.24 -4.70 19.63
N MET A 40 -3.78 -5.87 19.27
CA MET A 40 -3.20 -6.72 18.23
C MET A 40 -3.45 -6.13 16.83
N ALA A 41 -4.64 -5.59 16.59
CA ALA A 41 -4.95 -4.91 15.33
C ALA A 41 -4.07 -3.65 15.14
N GLY A 42 -3.94 -2.82 16.18
CA GLY A 42 -3.10 -1.62 16.16
C GLY A 42 -1.62 -1.94 15.96
N THR A 43 -1.09 -2.96 16.62
CA THR A 43 0.30 -3.40 16.42
C THR A 43 0.55 -3.92 15.02
N ALA A 44 -0.38 -4.68 14.43
CA ALA A 44 -0.29 -5.11 13.04
C ALA A 44 -0.25 -3.92 12.07
N VAL A 45 -1.09 -2.91 12.30
CA VAL A 45 -1.07 -1.66 11.51
C VAL A 45 0.26 -0.94 11.65
N THR A 46 0.78 -0.78 12.87
CA THR A 46 2.08 -0.14 13.10
C THR A 46 3.21 -0.88 12.39
N LEU A 47 3.27 -2.21 12.49
CA LEU A 47 4.26 -3.02 11.76
C LEU A 47 4.13 -2.86 10.26
N GLY A 48 2.90 -2.84 9.74
CA GLY A 48 2.62 -2.55 8.33
C GLY A 48 3.12 -1.16 7.91
N THR A 49 2.90 -0.12 8.71
CA THR A 49 3.37 1.25 8.44
C THR A 49 4.90 1.33 8.46
N VAL A 50 5.56 0.70 9.44
CA VAL A 50 7.03 0.63 9.48
C VAL A 50 7.56 -0.10 8.25
N GLY A 51 6.94 -1.21 7.87
CA GLY A 51 7.23 -1.90 6.61
C GLY A 51 7.08 -0.98 5.40
N GLY A 52 5.97 -0.24 5.31
CA GLY A 52 5.71 0.75 4.26
C GLY A 52 6.73 1.89 4.18
N LEU A 53 7.40 2.22 5.29
CA LEU A 53 8.50 3.19 5.31
C LEU A 53 9.83 2.59 4.87
N VAL A 54 10.11 1.34 5.25
CA VAL A 54 11.40 0.67 5.01
C VAL A 54 11.47 0.03 3.62
N VAL A 55 10.34 -0.46 3.09
CA VAL A 55 10.30 -1.18 1.81
C VAL A 55 10.63 -0.29 0.60
N PRO A 56 10.11 0.95 0.43
CA PRO A 56 10.41 1.78 -0.73
C PRO A 56 11.91 2.02 -1.01
N PRO A 57 12.76 2.37 -0.02
CA PRO A 57 14.20 2.53 -0.30
C PRO A 57 14.90 1.21 -0.66
N LEU A 58 14.43 0.07 -0.11
CA LEU A 58 14.96 -1.26 -0.48
C LEU A 58 14.52 -1.66 -1.89
N ALA A 59 13.24 -1.44 -2.21
CA ALA A 59 12.68 -1.68 -3.53
C ALA A 59 13.35 -0.81 -4.59
N GLY A 60 13.67 0.46 -4.28
CA GLY A 60 14.44 1.35 -5.17
C GLY A 60 15.80 0.75 -5.53
N ARG A 61 16.55 0.28 -4.53
CA ARG A 61 17.84 -0.42 -4.78
C ARG A 61 17.69 -1.69 -5.61
N LEU A 62 16.58 -2.41 -5.46
CA LEU A 62 16.30 -3.60 -6.26
C LEU A 62 15.95 -3.22 -7.70
N VAL A 63 15.13 -2.20 -7.89
CA VAL A 63 14.78 -1.62 -9.20
C VAL A 63 16.03 -1.17 -9.95
N ASP A 64 16.97 -0.52 -9.27
CA ASP A 64 18.23 -0.06 -9.86
C ASP A 64 19.10 -1.22 -10.36
N ARG A 65 18.97 -2.42 -9.78
CA ARG A 65 19.78 -3.60 -10.13
C ARG A 65 19.16 -4.49 -11.19
N VAL A 66 17.86 -4.76 -11.11
CA VAL A 66 17.16 -5.76 -11.95
C VAL A 66 16.22 -5.12 -12.97
N GLY A 67 16.08 -3.80 -12.92
CA GLY A 67 15.23 -3.00 -13.80
C GLY A 67 13.78 -2.87 -13.28
N PRO A 68 13.12 -1.73 -13.55
CA PRO A 68 11.80 -1.41 -12.99
C PRO A 68 10.70 -2.37 -13.44
N ARG A 69 10.74 -2.84 -14.69
CA ARG A 69 9.68 -3.69 -15.26
C ARG A 69 9.57 -5.03 -14.55
N THR A 70 10.68 -5.71 -14.31
CA THR A 70 10.71 -7.03 -13.67
C THR A 70 10.23 -6.95 -12.22
N VAL A 71 10.65 -5.91 -11.50
CA VAL A 71 10.26 -5.70 -10.10
C VAL A 71 8.77 -5.43 -9.97
N VAL A 72 8.20 -4.56 -10.82
CA VAL A 72 6.75 -4.27 -10.78
C VAL A 72 5.91 -5.49 -11.14
N ILE A 73 6.31 -6.28 -12.14
CA ILE A 73 5.61 -7.53 -12.48
C ILE A 73 5.65 -8.50 -11.30
N GLY A 74 6.81 -8.68 -10.67
CA GLY A 74 6.95 -9.54 -9.48
C GLY A 74 6.08 -9.06 -8.32
N ALA A 75 6.01 -7.75 -8.08
CA ALA A 75 5.18 -7.17 -7.02
C ALA A 75 3.68 -7.36 -7.26
N GLN A 76 3.22 -7.40 -8.51
CA GLN A 76 1.80 -7.61 -8.84
C GLN A 76 1.38 -9.08 -8.85
N LEU A 77 2.34 -10.02 -8.84
CA LEU A 77 2.08 -11.46 -8.80
C LEU A 77 2.08 -12.04 -7.38
N LEU A 78 2.58 -11.28 -6.40
CA LEU A 78 2.63 -11.61 -4.97
C LEU A 78 1.40 -11.07 -4.25
#